data_AF-A0AAU5L2D0-F1
#
_entry.id   AF-A0AAU5L2D0-F1
#
_cell.length_a   1.000
_cell.length_b   1.000
_cell.length_c   1.000
_cell.angle_alpha   90.00
_cell.angle_beta   90.00
_cell.angle_gamma   90.00
#
_symmetry.space_group_name_H-M   'P 1'
#
loop_
_entity.id
_entity.type
_entity.pdbx_description
1 polymer ?
#
loop_
_entity_poly.entity_id
_entity_poly.type
_entity_poly.pdbx_seq_one_letter_code
_entity_poly.pdbx_strand_id
1 'polypeptide(L)'
;MNGPVRPYVITGGRSRPTRSALAVESLVSALPDRPDLPEDALLNREHQRILDLCRSLLSVAEVAAYLGLPLGVVKVLVGDLWDLGAVQVLPPVPQAERLPATLLEEVLVGLRQLR
;
A
#
# COMPACT_ATOMS: atom_id res chain seq x y z
N MET A 1 10.99 31.07 1.47
CA MET A 1 11.67 30.29 2.51
C MET A 1 11.10 28.87 2.51
N ASN A 2 11.58 27.97 1.65
CA ASN A 2 11.22 26.55 1.68
C ASN A 2 12.50 25.72 1.79
N GLY A 3 13.02 25.59 3.01
CA GLY A 3 14.07 24.61 3.29
C GLY A 3 13.49 23.20 3.37
N PRO A 4 14.29 22.14 3.17
CA PRO A 4 13.79 20.77 3.29
C PRO A 4 13.19 20.52 4.66
N VAL A 5 11.89 20.19 4.69
CA VAL A 5 11.19 19.81 5.91
C VAL A 5 11.80 18.52 6.42
N ARG A 6 12.11 18.49 7.72
CA ARG A 6 12.75 17.33 8.33
C ARG A 6 11.75 16.17 8.37
N PRO A 7 12.15 14.93 8.02
CA PRO A 7 11.24 13.78 7.94
C PRO A 7 10.35 13.55 9.17
N TYR A 8 10.87 13.79 10.38
CA TYR A 8 10.13 13.64 11.64
C TYR A 8 9.01 14.68 11.81
N VAL A 9 9.07 15.83 11.14
CA VAL A 9 7.99 16.83 11.16
C VAL A 9 6.80 16.33 10.35
N ILE A 10 7.05 15.59 9.26
CA ILE A 10 6.00 15.08 8.36
C ILE A 10 5.14 14.01 9.06
N THR A 11 5.76 13.18 9.89
CA THR A 11 5.06 12.13 10.65
C THR A 11 4.59 12.57 12.03
N GLY A 12 4.83 13.83 12.43
CA GLY A 12 4.54 14.31 13.79
C GLY A 12 5.37 13.61 14.88
N GLY A 13 6.59 13.19 14.55
CA GLY A 13 7.52 12.50 15.46
C GLY A 13 7.39 10.97 15.47
N ARG A 14 6.42 10.40 14.75
CA ARG A 14 6.21 8.96 14.69
C ARG A 14 7.25 8.29 13.80
N SER A 15 7.91 7.25 14.32
CA SER A 15 8.96 6.49 13.61
C SER A 15 8.52 5.11 13.14
N ARG A 16 7.34 4.65 13.58
CA ARG A 16 6.77 3.35 13.23
C ARG A 16 5.32 3.50 12.76
N PRO A 17 4.93 2.84 11.66
CA PRO A 17 3.52 2.77 11.27
C PRO A 17 2.74 1.97 12.31
N THR A 18 1.47 2.31 12.51
CA THR A 18 0.54 1.53 13.34
C THR A 18 0.43 0.08 12.84
N ARG A 19 0.52 -0.10 11.51
CA ARG A 19 0.59 -1.40 10.83
C ARG A 19 2.04 -1.74 10.50
N SER A 20 2.70 -2.44 11.43
CA SER A 20 4.14 -2.79 11.37
C SER A 20 4.55 -3.66 10.17
N ALA A 21 3.60 -4.26 9.44
CA ALA A 21 3.83 -5.22 8.35
C ALA A 21 3.65 -4.65 6.92
N LEU A 22 3.71 -3.33 6.73
CA LEU A 22 3.74 -2.75 5.38
C LEU A 22 5.06 -3.10 4.69
N ALA A 23 5.03 -4.09 3.80
CA ALA A 23 6.15 -4.43 2.93
C ALA A 23 6.36 -3.31 1.89
N VAL A 24 7.56 -3.24 1.30
CA VAL A 24 7.87 -2.17 0.33
C VAL A 24 7.17 -2.41 -1.01
N GLU A 25 6.92 -3.67 -1.32
CA GLU A 25 6.25 -4.20 -2.48
C GLU A 25 4.73 -4.39 -2.28
N SER A 26 4.20 -4.06 -1.08
CA SER A 26 2.75 -4.02 -0.85
C SER A 26 2.09 -3.00 -1.77
N LEU A 27 0.99 -3.39 -2.42
CA LEU A 27 0.26 -2.54 -3.34
C LEU A 27 -0.80 -1.74 -2.59
N VAL A 28 -0.94 -0.47 -2.93
CA VAL A 28 -1.83 0.50 -2.30
C VAL A 28 -2.77 1.07 -3.36
N SER A 29 -4.06 1.15 -3.04
CA SER A 29 -5.07 1.81 -3.85
C SER A 29 -5.95 2.69 -2.96
N ALA A 30 -6.24 3.90 -3.39
CA ALA A 30 -7.23 4.76 -2.77
C ALA A 30 -8.62 4.16 -2.97
N LEU A 31 -9.47 4.28 -1.94
CA LEU A 31 -10.87 3.90 -2.05
C LEU A 31 -11.67 5.09 -2.60
N PRO A 32 -12.45 4.91 -3.69
CA PRO A 32 -13.10 5.99 -4.43
C PRO A 32 -14.22 6.66 -3.63
N ASP A 33 -15.02 5.87 -2.92
CA ASP A 33 -15.94 6.36 -1.92
C ASP A 33 -15.25 6.30 -0.56
N ARG A 34 -15.20 7.44 0.13
CA ARG A 34 -14.57 7.62 1.44
C ARG A 34 -15.65 7.77 2.53
N PRO A 35 -16.58 6.81 2.71
CA PRO A 35 -17.74 7.01 3.57
C PRO A 35 -17.37 7.21 5.05
N ASP A 36 -16.18 6.75 5.46
CA ASP A 36 -15.79 6.64 6.87
C ASP A 36 -14.69 7.62 7.31
N LEU A 37 -14.24 8.55 6.45
CA LEU A 37 -13.25 9.55 6.85
C LEU A 37 -13.95 10.62 7.71
N PRO A 38 -13.62 10.76 9.01
CA PRO A 38 -14.17 11.83 9.82
C PRO A 38 -13.91 13.18 9.16
N GLU A 39 -14.88 14.11 9.20
CA GLU A 39 -14.66 15.48 8.72
C GLU A 39 -13.44 16.15 9.40
N ASP A 40 -13.13 15.70 10.62
CA ASP A 40 -12.04 16.19 11.46
C ASP A 40 -10.71 15.45 11.24
N ALA A 41 -10.65 14.47 10.34
CA ALA A 41 -9.44 13.68 10.12
C ALA A 41 -8.31 14.59 9.63
N LEU A 42 -7.27 14.76 10.46
CA LEU A 42 -6.11 15.60 10.18
C LEU A 42 -5.21 14.97 9.10
N LEU A 43 -5.66 15.03 7.85
CA LEU A 43 -4.87 14.68 6.68
C LEU A 43 -3.97 15.85 6.30
N ASN A 44 -2.65 15.68 6.47
CA ASN A 44 -1.69 16.65 5.94
C ASN A 44 -1.60 16.56 4.39
N ARG A 45 -0.82 17.46 3.78
CA ARG A 45 -0.67 17.53 2.32
C ARG A 45 -0.14 16.22 1.72
N GLU A 46 0.74 15.54 2.44
CA GLU A 46 1.39 14.32 2.02
C GLU A 46 0.38 13.15 2.00
N HIS A 47 -0.55 13.07 2.95
CA HIS A 47 -1.67 12.13 2.90
C HIS A 47 -2.53 12.34 1.64
N GLN A 48 -2.87 13.60 1.32
CA GLN A 48 -3.68 13.92 0.14
C GLN A 48 -2.95 13.52 -1.15
N ARG A 49 -1.65 13.80 -1.24
CA ARG A 49 -0.83 13.39 -2.39
C ARG A 49 -0.76 11.87 -2.54
N ILE A 50 -0.68 11.12 -1.44
CA ILE A 50 -0.76 9.64 -1.50
C ILE A 50 -2.11 9.22 -2.06
N LEU A 51 -3.22 9.79 -1.59
CA LEU A 51 -4.56 9.46 -2.11
C LEU A 51 -4.71 9.75 -3.60
N ASP A 52 -4.12 10.83 -4.10
CA ASP A 52 -4.15 11.16 -5.53
C ASP A 52 -3.29 10.22 -6.37
N LEU A 53 -2.07 9.89 -5.91
CA LEU A 53 -1.21 8.91 -6.59
C LEU A 53 -1.84 7.52 -6.61
N CYS A 54 -2.43 7.11 -5.49
CA CYS A 54 -3.02 5.78 -5.33
C CYS A 54 -4.42 5.66 -5.96
N ARG A 55 -4.90 6.64 -6.74
CA ARG A 55 -6.06 6.42 -7.64
C ARG A 55 -5.76 5.30 -8.66
N SER A 56 -4.47 5.07 -8.94
CA SER A 56 -3.95 3.87 -9.57
C SER A 56 -3.30 2.95 -8.54
N LEU A 57 -3.23 1.65 -8.83
CA LEU A 57 -2.57 0.67 -7.96
C LEU A 57 -1.04 0.86 -8.00
N LEU A 58 -0.43 1.25 -6.88
CA LEU A 58 1.01 1.49 -6.76
C LEU A 58 1.59 0.78 -5.53
N SER A 59 2.83 0.32 -5.62
CA SER A 59 3.57 -0.19 -4.47
C SER A 59 3.98 0.94 -3.50
N VAL A 60 4.21 0.61 -2.23
CA VAL A 60 4.75 1.56 -1.24
C VAL A 60 6.10 2.15 -1.71
N ALA A 61 6.92 1.35 -2.40
CA ALA A 61 8.18 1.79 -3.00
C ALA A 61 7.97 2.91 -4.03
N GLU A 62 7.02 2.71 -4.94
CA GLU A 62 6.72 3.66 -6.00
C GLU A 62 6.12 4.94 -5.42
N VAL A 63 5.22 4.83 -4.45
CA VAL A 63 4.69 6.00 -3.73
C VAL A 63 5.82 6.83 -3.10
N ALA A 64 6.78 6.17 -2.44
CA ALA A 64 7.94 6.85 -1.87
C ALA A 64 8.79 7.55 -2.94
N ALA A 65 9.02 6.89 -4.07
CA ALA A 65 9.75 7.45 -5.21
C ALA A 65 9.05 8.68 -5.81
N TYR A 66 7.73 8.61 -6.05
CA TYR A 66 6.94 9.72 -6.58
C TYR A 66 6.87 10.92 -5.63
N LEU A 67 6.82 10.67 -4.32
CA LEU A 67 6.80 11.74 -3.32
C LEU A 67 8.18 12.32 -3.01
N GLY A 68 9.26 11.60 -3.34
CA GLY A 68 10.62 11.96 -2.94
C GLY A 68 10.83 11.90 -1.42
N LEU A 69 10.07 11.04 -0.73
CA LEU A 69 10.10 10.92 0.74
C LEU A 69 10.78 9.62 1.18
N PRO A 70 11.44 9.60 2.35
CA PRO A 70 12.00 8.36 2.90
C PRO A 70 10.94 7.28 3.08
N LEU A 71 11.30 6.02 2.79
CA LEU A 71 10.38 4.89 2.84
C LEU A 71 9.67 4.75 4.20
N GLY A 72 10.38 4.98 5.30
CA GLY A 72 9.79 4.94 6.65
C GLY A 72 8.69 5.98 6.87
N VAL A 73 8.84 7.19 6.30
CA VAL A 73 7.81 8.24 6.35
C VAL A 73 6.59 7.79 5.56
N VAL A 74 6.78 7.30 4.33
CA VAL A 74 5.67 6.85 3.48
C VAL A 74 4.92 5.68 4.12
N LYS A 75 5.64 4.72 4.73
CA LYS A 75 5.00 3.62 5.48
C LYS A 75 4.12 4.11 6.63
N VAL A 76 4.56 5.13 7.38
CA VAL A 76 3.74 5.76 8.44
C VAL A 76 2.49 6.37 7.84
N LEU A 77 2.61 7.20 6.80
CA LEU A 77 1.47 7.88 6.19
C LEU A 77 0.48 6.91 5.52
N VAL A 78 0.97 5.85 4.86
CA VAL A 78 0.12 4.79 4.30
C VAL A 78 -0.57 4.01 5.41
N GLY A 79 0.12 3.75 6.53
CA GLY A 79 -0.48 3.13 7.71
C GLY A 79 -1.63 3.97 8.28
N ASP A 80 -1.44 5.28 8.39
CA ASP A 80 -2.47 6.21 8.83
C ASP A 80 -3.70 6.18 7.91
N LEU A 81 -3.50 6.23 6.59
CA LEU A 81 -4.58 6.13 5.62
C LEU A 81 -5.29 4.78 5.66
N TRP A 82 -4.56 3.70 5.91
CA TRP A 82 -5.14 2.37 6.02
C TRP A 82 -6.02 2.28 7.28
N ASP A 83 -5.53 2.77 8.42
CA ASP A 83 -6.31 2.78 9.66
C ASP A 83 -7.58 3.64 9.55
N LEU A 84 -7.54 4.70 8.75
CA LEU A 84 -8.70 5.54 8.42
C LEU A 84 -9.64 4.93 7.36
N GLY A 85 -9.34 3.76 6.80
CA GLY A 85 -10.12 3.17 5.72
C GLY A 85 -10.09 3.98 4.41
N ALA A 86 -9.10 4.86 4.23
CA ALA A 86 -8.98 5.73 3.06
C ALA A 86 -8.24 5.04 1.89
N VAL A 87 -7.46 4.01 2.19
CA VAL A 87 -6.78 3.16 1.21
C VAL A 87 -7.01 1.69 1.54
N GLN A 88 -7.02 0.87 0.49
CA GLN A 88 -6.81 -0.56 0.60
C GLN A 88 -5.33 -0.87 0.34
N VAL A 89 -4.79 -1.81 1.09
CA VAL A 89 -3.46 -2.35 0.86
C VAL A 89 -3.54 -3.85 0.64
N LEU A 90 -2.97 -4.29 -0.47
CA LEU A 90 -2.84 -5.70 -0.80
C LEU A 90 -1.44 -6.16 -0.34
N PRO A 91 -1.36 -7.24 0.46
CA PRO A 91 -0.08 -7.81 0.82
C PRO A 91 0.62 -8.36 -0.43
N PRO A 92 1.96 -8.52 -0.37
CA PRO A 92 2.69 -9.20 -1.42
C PRO A 92 2.12 -10.60 -1.64
N VAL A 93 2.02 -11.04 -2.89
CA VAL A 93 1.62 -12.43 -3.18
C VAL A 93 2.66 -13.35 -2.53
N PRO A 94 2.24 -14.26 -1.64
CA PRO A 94 3.16 -15.23 -1.05
C PRO A 94 3.88 -15.98 -2.15
N GLN A 95 5.16 -16.29 -1.95
CA GLN A 95 5.88 -17.14 -2.88
C GLN A 95 5.10 -18.46 -3.01
N ALA A 96 4.65 -18.77 -4.22
CA ALA A 96 3.91 -20.00 -4.47
C ALA A 96 4.80 -21.18 -4.10
N GLU A 97 4.25 -22.14 -3.34
CA GLU A 97 4.88 -23.44 -3.23
C GLU A 97 5.06 -24.01 -4.63
N ARG A 98 6.27 -24.49 -4.90
CA ARG A 98 6.61 -25.03 -6.21
C ARG A 98 5.93 -26.39 -6.34
N LEU A 99 4.71 -26.39 -6.84
CA LEU A 99 3.95 -27.61 -7.11
C LEU A 99 4.66 -28.42 -8.19
N PRO A 100 4.63 -29.76 -8.10
CA PRO A 100 5.22 -30.61 -9.13
C PRO A 100 4.49 -30.37 -10.46
N ALA A 101 5.25 -30.32 -11.57
CA ALA A 101 4.71 -30.06 -12.91
C ALA A 101 3.62 -31.08 -13.30
N THR A 102 3.70 -32.29 -12.75
CA THR A 102 2.72 -33.37 -12.94
C THR A 102 1.30 -32.97 -12.50
N LEU A 103 1.16 -32.09 -11.51
CA LEU A 103 -0.16 -31.61 -11.07
C LEU A 103 -0.88 -30.84 -12.20
N LEU A 104 -0.15 -30.01 -12.95
CA LEU A 104 -0.74 -29.26 -14.07
C LEU A 104 -1.12 -30.20 -15.23
N GLU A 105 -0.34 -31.27 -15.43
CA GLU A 105 -0.68 -32.33 -16.39
C GLU A 105 -1.94 -33.08 -15.97
N GLU A 106 -2.06 -33.46 -14.69
CA GLU A 106 -3.23 -34.12 -14.13
C GLU A 106 -4.49 -33.24 -14.25
N VAL A 107 -4.37 -31.95 -13.93
CA VAL A 107 -5.48 -30.98 -14.10
C VAL A 107 -5.87 -30.86 -15.58
N LEU A 108 -4.90 -30.76 -16.49
CA LEU A 108 -5.16 -30.67 -17.93
C LEU A 108 -5.86 -31.92 -18.46
N VAL A 109 -5.41 -33.11 -18.03
CA VAL A 109 -6.04 -34.39 -18.37
C VAL A 109 -7.47 -34.44 -17.84
N GLY A 110 -7.67 -34.10 -16.56
CA GLY A 110 -9.00 -34.07 -15.93
C GLY A 110 -9.96 -33.13 -16.64
N LEU A 111 -9.54 -31.88 -16.93
CA LEU A 111 -10.37 -30.90 -17.64
C LEU A 111 -10.77 -31.36 -19.05
N ARG A 112 -9.91 -32.11 -19.74
CA ARG A 112 -10.21 -32.66 -21.08
C ARG A 112 -11.19 -33.82 -21.04
N GLN A 113 -11.27 -34.56 -19.94
CA GLN A 113 -12.19 -35.70 -19.77
C GLN A 113 -13.60 -35.28 -19.33
N LEU A 114 -13.78 -34.02 -18.92
CA LEU A 114 -15.08 -33.44 -18.55
C LEU A 114 -15.84 -32.85 -19.74
N ARG A 115 -15.34 -33.03 -20.97
CA ARG A 115 -15.92 -32.49 -22.20
C ARG A 115 -16.45 -33.60 -23.10
#